data_AF-A0A1J4UKL3-F1
#
_entry.id   AF-A0A1J4UKL3-F1
#
_cell.length_a   1.000
_cell.length_b   1.000
_cell.length_c   1.000
_cell.angle_alpha   90.00
_cell.angle_beta   90.00
_cell.angle_gamma   90.00
#
_symmetry.space_group_name_H-M   'P 1'
#
loop_
_entity.id
_entity.type
_entity.pdbx_description
1 polymer ?
#
loop_
_entity_poly.entity_id
_entity_poly.type
_entity_poly.pdbx_seq_one_letter_code
_entity_poly.pdbx_strand_id
1 'polypeptide(L)' 'MGSRPRKWKKKGRMRWKWLKKRRKRLKRMTKRRIGIL' A
#
# COMPACT_ATOMS: atom_id res chain seq x y z
N MET A 1 3.69 -10.23 -0.96
CA MET A 1 4.16 -8.92 -1.48
C MET A 1 5.68 -8.88 -1.41
N GLY A 2 6.38 -9.38 -2.43
CA GLY A 2 7.83 -9.25 -2.50
C GLY A 2 8.22 -7.77 -2.56
N SER A 3 8.75 -7.21 -1.47
CA SER A 3 9.16 -5.82 -1.47
C SER A 3 10.53 -5.69 -2.15
N ARG A 4 10.55 -5.07 -3.33
CA ARG A 4 11.79 -4.73 -4.04
C ARG A 4 12.63 -3.79 -3.15
N PRO A 5 13.88 -4.15 -2.79
CA PRO A 5 14.74 -3.37 -1.89
C PRO A 5 14.90 -1.90 -2.29
N ARG A 6 14.84 -1.61 -3.60
CA ARG A 6 14.90 -0.25 -4.15
C ARG A 6 13.81 0.70 -3.62
N LYS A 7 12.67 0.18 -3.15
CA LYS A 7 11.59 1.02 -2.57
C LYS A 7 11.88 1.48 -1.15
N TRP A 8 12.89 0.93 -0.48
CA TRP A 8 13.30 1.35 0.85
C TRP A 8 14.14 2.63 0.82
N LYS A 9 14.81 2.91 -0.30
CA LYS A 9 15.53 4.17 -0.52
C LYS A 9 14.55 5.34 -0.57
N LYS A 10 14.61 6.22 0.43
CA LYS A 10 13.74 7.38 0.63
C LYS A 10 14.21 8.60 -0.20
N LYS A 11 14.44 8.43 -1.52
CA LYS A 11 14.80 9.53 -2.43
C LYS A 11 13.57 9.99 -3.20
N GLY A 12 13.11 11.22 -2.95
CA GLY A 12 11.94 11.84 -3.61
C GLY A 12 10.62 11.07 -3.43
N ARG A 13 10.54 10.20 -2.42
CA ARG A 13 9.41 9.29 -2.21
C ARG A 13 9.08 9.16 -0.74
N MET A 14 7.79 9.04 -0.45
CA MET A 14 7.29 8.71 0.88
C MET A 14 7.84 7.34 1.35
N ARG A 15 8.15 7.23 2.65
CA ARG A 15 8.69 6.01 3.25
C ARG A 15 7.81 4.79 2.92
N TRP A 16 8.43 3.70 2.49
CA TRP A 16 7.75 2.48 2.03
C TRP A 16 6.73 1.91 3.03
N LYS A 17 7.00 2.02 4.33
CA LYS A 17 6.07 1.61 5.41
C LYS A 17 4.70 2.29 5.26
N TRP A 18 4.69 3.60 5.03
CA TRP A 18 3.46 4.39 4.90
C TRP A 18 2.73 4.12 3.58
N LEU A 19 3.47 3.99 2.47
CA LEU A 19 2.91 3.55 1.19
C LEU A 19 2.22 2.18 1.30
N LYS A 20 2.86 1.22 1.98
CA LYS A 20 2.29 -0.11 2.24
C LYS A 20 1.01 -0.02 3.09
N LYS A 21 1.00 0.83 4.13
CA LYS A 21 -0.17 1.06 4.99
C LYS A 21 -1.35 1.68 4.22
N ARG A 22 -1.10 2.71 3.39
CA ARG A 22 -2.12 3.34 2.53
C ARG A 22 -2.72 2.34 1.54
N ARG A 23 -1.87 1.56 0.86
CA ARG A 23 -2.31 0.55 -0.11
C ARG A 23 -3.18 -0.55 0.53
N LYS A 24 -2.83 -1.01 1.75
CA LYS A 24 -3.65 -1.98 2.49
C LYS A 24 -5.02 -1.41 2.88
N ARG A 25 -5.10 -0.13 3.29
CA ARG A 25 -6.38 0.54 3.61
C ARG A 25 -7.29 0.61 2.38
N LEU A 26 -6.76 1.07 1.25
CA LEU A 26 -7.52 1.15 0.00
C LEU A 26 -8.05 -0.24 -0.42
N LYS A 27 -7.21 -1.28 -0.40
CA LYS A 27 -7.67 -2.65 -0.71
C LYS A 27 -8.80 -3.13 0.20
N ARG A 28 -8.76 -2.81 1.51
CA ARG A 28 -9.84 -3.16 2.45
C ARG A 28 -11.13 -2.40 2.15
N MET A 29 -11.03 -1.10 1.83
CA MET A 29 -12.18 -0.29 1.43
C MET A 29 -12.80 -0.82 0.14
N THR A 30 -12.00 -1.09 -0.89
CA THR A 30 -12.48 -1.68 -2.15
C THR A 30 -13.11 -3.04 -1.91
N LYS A 31 -12.50 -3.92 -1.10
CA LYS A 31 -13.10 -5.24 -0.77
C LYS A 31 -14.43 -5.10 -0.03
N ARG A 32 -14.56 -4.17 0.91
CA ARG A 32 -15.83 -3.88 1.60
C ARG A 32 -16.89 -3.32 0.66
N ARG A 33 -16.50 -2.44 -0.26
CA ARG A 33 -17.42 -1.82 -1.23
C ARG A 33 -17.91 -2.81 -2.29
N ILE A 34 -17.06 -3.76 -2.71
CA ILE A 34 -17.41 -4.78 -3.71
C ILE A 34 -18.10 -5.99 -3.07
N GLY A 35 -17.77 -6.35 -1.82
CA GLY A 35 -18.43 -7.44 -1.07
C GLY A 35 -19.72 -7.04 -0.33
N ILE A 36 -20.25 -5.84 -0.61
CA ILE A 36 -21.66 -5.47 -0.36
C ILE A 36 -22.31 -5.46 -1.75
N LEU A 37 -22.39 -6.64 -2.35
CA LEU A 37 -23.19 -7.12 -3.49
C LEU A 37 -23.13 -8.64 -3.39
#